data_AF-A0A9P6NGY6-F1
#
_entry.id   AF-A0A9P6NGY6-F1
#
_cell.length_a   1.000
_cell.length_b   1.000
_cell.length_c   1.000
_cell.angle_alpha   90.00
_cell.angle_beta   90.00
_cell.angle_gamma   90.00
#
_symmetry.space_group_name_H-M   'P 1'
#
loop_
_entity.id
_entity.type
_entity.pdbx_description
1 polymer ?
#
loop_
_entity_poly.entity_id
_entity_poly.type
_entity_poly.pdbx_seq_one_letter_code
_entity_poly.pdbx_strand_id
1 'polypeptide(L)'
;MQVKYPKGSIDPDSRNSPIGGIGFYASPIDITIASNVSLYYSVYFPSNFDFVKGGKLPGLYGGSTKCSGGENSDDCFSTRLMFRPNGEGELYLYAPKGKQLPTLCQIPPLSDCNADYGYSIGRGSFNFTKGNWVNVRQDIWLNNDNQNDGGFNIWINDKIVLHSDQVFYRKSSESLNSSTPSVTTSTESSDQNDSSTNQSPGLNRLLQVRPDNSSFVSPTSLGLPHPMGNNFTQDYNLTQSTGGLVSITTIKTTQLNRRKAQTINQTLGTTNSNNNNNSIDSAKFLGIMSDTFFGGHDASWASPKDQYSYFNRFGLIIRQ
;
A
#
# COMPACT_ATOMS: atom_id res chain seq x y z
N MET A 1 -15.13 17.82 -7.87
CA MET A 1 -16.11 16.71 -7.93
C MET A 1 -17.06 16.83 -6.75
N GLN A 2 -18.37 16.76 -6.98
CA GLN A 2 -19.38 16.68 -5.92
C GLN A 2 -19.90 15.23 -5.87
N VAL A 3 -20.09 14.68 -4.68
CA VAL A 3 -20.62 13.33 -4.47
C VAL A 3 -21.88 13.41 -3.63
N LYS A 4 -22.95 12.72 -4.04
CA LYS A 4 -24.24 12.64 -3.33
C LYS A 4 -24.33 11.34 -2.52
N TYR A 5 -24.78 11.44 -1.28
CA TYR A 5 -25.21 10.34 -0.44
C TYR A 5 -26.71 10.48 -0.18
N PRO A 6 -27.58 9.78 -0.92
CA PRO A 6 -29.02 9.85 -0.72
C PRO A 6 -29.43 9.43 0.69
N LYS A 7 -30.55 9.95 1.19
CA LYS A 7 -31.15 9.45 2.43
C LYS A 7 -31.35 7.93 2.36
N GLY A 8 -30.91 7.22 3.38
CA GLY A 8 -31.00 5.77 3.47
C GLY A 8 -29.85 5.00 2.82
N SER A 9 -28.95 5.65 2.08
CA SER A 9 -27.83 4.96 1.44
C SER A 9 -26.80 4.45 2.46
N ILE A 10 -26.33 3.22 2.27
CA ILE A 10 -25.23 2.59 3.02
C ILE A 10 -24.16 2.08 2.03
N ASP A 11 -23.57 0.91 2.30
CA ASP A 11 -22.66 0.26 1.37
C ASP A 11 -23.37 -0.04 0.04
N PRO A 12 -22.65 0.06 -1.09
CA PRO A 12 -23.25 -0.06 -2.42
C PRO A 12 -23.80 -1.47 -2.72
N ASP A 13 -23.41 -2.49 -1.96
CA ASP A 13 -23.89 -3.86 -2.12
C ASP A 13 -25.27 -4.09 -1.46
N SER A 14 -25.77 -3.13 -0.68
CA SER A 14 -27.08 -3.21 -0.04
C SER A 14 -28.22 -3.12 -1.05
N ARG A 15 -28.87 -4.26 -1.33
CA ARG A 15 -29.96 -4.36 -2.32
C ARG A 15 -31.25 -3.60 -1.95
N ASN A 16 -31.43 -3.27 -0.67
CA ASN A 16 -32.65 -2.63 -0.15
C ASN A 16 -32.46 -1.15 0.16
N SER A 17 -31.31 -0.57 -0.21
CA SER A 17 -30.96 0.82 0.07
C SER A 17 -30.69 1.58 -1.23
N PRO A 18 -30.95 2.89 -1.30
CA PRO A 18 -30.51 3.70 -2.43
C PRO A 18 -28.99 3.63 -2.57
N ILE A 19 -28.50 3.50 -3.81
CA ILE A 19 -27.06 3.57 -4.09
C ILE A 19 -26.60 5.01 -3.84
N GLY A 20 -25.65 5.17 -2.92
CA GLY A 20 -25.06 6.46 -2.58
C GLY A 20 -23.56 6.46 -2.74
N GLY A 21 -22.99 7.66 -2.88
CA GLY A 21 -21.56 7.82 -3.03
C GLY A 21 -21.06 7.59 -4.46
N ILE A 22 -19.81 7.17 -4.56
CA ILE A 22 -19.13 6.79 -5.80
C ILE A 22 -18.02 5.78 -5.48
N GLY A 23 -17.76 4.85 -6.40
CA GLY A 23 -16.66 3.89 -6.29
C GLY A 23 -16.10 3.55 -7.68
N PHE A 24 -14.78 3.71 -7.84
CA PHE A 24 -14.05 3.27 -9.04
C PHE A 24 -12.55 3.14 -8.74
N TYR A 25 -11.87 2.31 -9.54
CA TYR A 25 -10.42 2.24 -9.56
C TYR A 25 -9.88 3.15 -10.66
N ALA A 26 -8.82 3.90 -10.37
CA ALA A 26 -8.19 4.81 -11.32
C ALA A 26 -6.66 4.61 -11.37
N SER A 27 -6.14 4.45 -12.57
CA SER A 27 -4.69 4.31 -12.85
C SER A 27 -4.27 5.38 -13.87
N PRO A 28 -4.24 6.68 -13.48
CA PRO A 28 -4.00 7.78 -14.43
C PRO A 28 -2.56 7.80 -14.96
N ILE A 29 -1.61 7.19 -14.24
CA ILE A 29 -0.23 6.98 -14.65
C ILE A 29 0.19 5.56 -14.24
N ASP A 30 1.14 4.98 -14.96
CA ASP A 30 1.73 3.69 -14.59
C ASP A 30 2.67 3.87 -13.38
N ILE A 31 2.28 3.28 -12.26
CA ILE A 31 3.04 3.26 -11.01
C ILE A 31 3.47 1.85 -10.61
N THR A 32 3.36 0.87 -11.50
CA THR A 32 3.60 -0.54 -11.18
C THR A 32 5.05 -0.84 -10.81
N ILE A 33 6.00 -0.02 -11.26
CA ILE A 33 7.42 -0.11 -10.90
C ILE A 33 7.78 0.69 -9.64
N ALA A 34 6.85 1.49 -9.10
CA ALA A 34 7.11 2.30 -7.91
C ALA A 34 7.07 1.44 -6.65
N SER A 35 7.94 1.76 -5.70
CA SER A 35 7.87 1.24 -4.32
C SER A 35 7.41 2.30 -3.33
N ASN A 36 7.27 3.55 -3.77
CA ASN A 36 6.88 4.68 -2.93
C ASN A 36 5.98 5.65 -3.73
N VAL A 37 4.74 5.82 -3.26
CA VAL A 37 3.71 6.62 -3.94
C VAL A 37 2.96 7.48 -2.94
N SER A 38 2.78 8.74 -3.32
CA SER A 38 1.95 9.69 -2.60
C SER A 38 0.64 9.98 -3.34
N LEU A 39 -0.50 9.89 -2.65
CA LEU A 39 -1.81 10.34 -3.10
C LEU A 39 -2.23 11.60 -2.35
N TYR A 40 -2.76 12.59 -3.05
CA TYR A 40 -3.24 13.85 -2.51
C TYR A 40 -4.66 14.14 -2.98
N TYR A 41 -5.48 14.72 -2.13
CA TYR A 41 -6.75 15.35 -2.48
C TYR A 41 -7.21 16.29 -1.37
N SER A 42 -8.11 17.21 -1.69
CA SER A 42 -8.86 17.98 -0.69
C SER A 42 -10.29 17.44 -0.62
N VAL A 43 -10.84 17.31 0.59
CA VAL A 43 -12.23 16.94 0.84
C VAL A 43 -12.94 18.02 1.66
N TYR A 44 -14.21 18.28 1.34
CA TYR A 44 -15.06 19.22 2.08
C TYR A 44 -16.37 18.53 2.46
N PHE A 45 -16.68 18.59 3.75
CA PHE A 45 -17.98 18.21 4.29
C PHE A 45 -18.74 19.48 4.70
N PRO A 46 -19.96 19.73 4.21
CA PRO A 46 -20.78 20.86 4.64
C PRO A 46 -20.96 20.95 6.16
N SER A 47 -21.20 22.15 6.69
CA SER A 47 -21.40 22.39 8.14
C SER A 47 -22.49 21.49 8.75
N ASN A 48 -23.53 21.21 7.97
CA ASN A 48 -24.66 20.37 8.34
C ASN A 48 -24.47 18.88 7.99
N PHE A 49 -23.29 18.44 7.53
CA PHE A 49 -23.00 17.03 7.29
C PHE A 49 -23.10 16.23 8.61
N ASP A 50 -23.68 15.05 8.51
CA ASP A 50 -23.87 14.07 9.57
C ASP A 50 -23.05 12.83 9.22
N PHE A 51 -22.02 12.57 10.01
CA PHE A 51 -21.09 11.47 9.80
C PHE A 51 -21.66 10.10 10.21
N VAL A 52 -22.77 10.07 10.98
CA VAL A 52 -23.38 8.83 11.49
C VAL A 52 -22.31 7.94 12.13
N LYS A 53 -22.17 6.68 11.67
CA LYS A 53 -21.16 5.72 12.10
C LYS A 53 -19.89 5.75 11.25
N GLY A 54 -19.95 6.40 10.09
CA GLY A 54 -18.82 6.57 9.20
C GLY A 54 -19.04 6.14 7.76
N GLY A 55 -17.97 6.24 6.98
CA GLY A 55 -17.97 5.96 5.56
C GLY A 55 -16.56 5.99 4.97
N LYS A 56 -16.43 5.54 3.73
CA LYS A 56 -15.13 5.42 3.04
C LYS A 56 -14.70 6.73 2.40
N LEU A 57 -13.38 6.85 2.22
CA LEU A 57 -12.71 7.90 1.47
C LEU A 57 -11.58 7.30 0.62
N PRO A 58 -11.18 7.98 -0.48
CA PRO A 58 -10.18 7.47 -1.41
C PRO A 58 -8.83 7.11 -0.76
N GLY A 59 -8.16 6.10 -1.30
CA GLY A 59 -6.81 5.70 -0.95
C GLY A 59 -6.07 4.99 -2.09
N LEU A 60 -4.82 4.60 -1.86
CA LEU A 60 -4.05 3.80 -2.84
C LEU A 60 -4.41 2.32 -2.75
N TYR A 61 -4.25 1.60 -3.86
CA TYR A 61 -4.39 0.15 -3.91
C TYR A 61 -3.31 -0.51 -4.77
N GLY A 62 -3.13 -1.81 -4.57
CA GLY A 62 -2.16 -2.61 -5.30
C GLY A 62 -2.41 -4.11 -5.25
N GLY A 63 -1.70 -4.85 -6.09
CA GLY A 63 -1.82 -6.31 -6.27
C GLY A 63 -3.07 -6.71 -7.05
N SER A 64 -4.26 -6.41 -6.53
CA SER A 64 -5.54 -6.69 -7.21
C SER A 64 -6.64 -5.71 -6.79
N THR A 65 -7.75 -5.70 -7.53
CA THR A 65 -8.96 -4.95 -7.17
C THR A 65 -9.83 -5.66 -6.13
N LYS A 66 -9.43 -6.82 -5.60
CA LYS A 66 -10.26 -7.61 -4.67
C LYS A 66 -10.12 -7.20 -3.20
N CYS A 67 -9.19 -6.32 -2.85
CA CYS A 67 -8.86 -5.96 -1.46
C CYS A 67 -9.87 -5.03 -0.76
N SER A 68 -11.11 -5.51 -0.64
CA SER A 68 -12.24 -4.83 0.01
C SER A 68 -13.34 -5.81 0.39
N GLY A 69 -14.39 -5.37 1.09
CA GLY A 69 -15.61 -6.16 1.30
C GLY A 69 -15.49 -7.38 2.21
N GLY A 70 -14.32 -7.60 2.84
CA GLY A 70 -14.07 -8.79 3.68
C GLY A 70 -13.29 -9.88 2.95
N GLU A 71 -12.90 -9.64 1.70
CA GLU A 71 -12.01 -10.51 0.95
C GLU A 71 -10.61 -10.57 1.57
N ASN A 72 -9.94 -11.70 1.35
CA ASN A 72 -8.57 -11.91 1.78
C ASN A 72 -7.62 -10.95 1.03
N SER A 73 -6.68 -10.36 1.77
CA SER A 73 -5.66 -9.41 1.31
C SER A 73 -4.25 -9.99 1.28
N ASP A 74 -4.07 -11.31 1.13
CA ASP A 74 -2.75 -11.95 1.08
C ASP A 74 -1.90 -11.51 -0.13
N ASP A 75 -2.55 -11.19 -1.26
CA ASP A 75 -1.89 -10.84 -2.53
C ASP A 75 -2.24 -9.41 -3.02
N CYS A 76 -2.85 -8.59 -2.18
CA CYS A 76 -3.22 -7.21 -2.52
C CYS A 76 -3.24 -6.31 -1.29
N PHE A 77 -3.35 -5.00 -1.50
CA PHE A 77 -3.58 -4.05 -0.40
C PHE A 77 -4.48 -2.90 -0.84
N SER A 78 -5.15 -2.27 0.14
CA SER A 78 -5.80 -0.97 -0.03
C SER A 78 -5.61 -0.10 1.21
N THR A 79 -5.42 1.20 0.99
CA THR A 79 -5.09 2.20 2.03
C THR A 79 -6.16 3.29 2.09
N ARG A 80 -7.42 2.92 1.85
CA ARG A 80 -8.55 3.86 1.93
C ARG A 80 -8.60 4.51 3.32
N LEU A 81 -9.16 5.70 3.40
CA LEU A 81 -9.46 6.31 4.69
C LEU A 81 -10.92 6.05 5.05
N MET A 82 -11.25 6.24 6.32
CA MET A 82 -12.64 6.37 6.75
C MET A 82 -12.85 7.66 7.53
N PHE A 83 -14.03 8.26 7.34
CA PHE A 83 -14.60 9.14 8.35
C PHE A 83 -15.47 8.31 9.32
N ARG A 84 -15.56 8.76 10.56
CA ARG A 84 -16.21 8.12 11.70
C ARG A 84 -17.10 9.15 12.43
N PRO A 85 -17.84 8.78 13.50
CA PRO A 85 -18.67 9.74 14.23
C PRO A 85 -17.87 11.00 14.60
N ASN A 86 -18.54 12.15 14.61
CA ASN A 86 -17.93 13.45 14.90
C ASN A 86 -16.82 13.88 13.92
N GLY A 87 -16.66 13.18 12.79
CA GLY A 87 -15.65 13.48 11.79
C GLY A 87 -14.28 12.88 12.09
N GLU A 88 -14.17 11.99 13.08
CA GLU A 88 -12.94 11.25 13.32
C GLU A 88 -12.45 10.54 12.05
N GLY A 89 -11.15 10.57 11.83
CA GLY A 89 -10.48 9.92 10.72
C GLY A 89 -9.71 8.69 11.17
N GLU A 90 -9.58 7.72 10.27
CA GLU A 90 -8.69 6.56 10.42
C GLU A 90 -8.12 6.15 9.06
N LEU A 91 -6.99 5.44 9.09
CA LEU A 91 -6.58 4.62 7.96
C LEU A 91 -7.36 3.30 8.01
N TYR A 92 -8.05 2.97 6.92
CA TYR A 92 -8.79 1.74 6.73
C TYR A 92 -8.02 0.80 5.80
N LEU A 93 -7.17 -0.03 6.41
CA LEU A 93 -6.12 -0.79 5.74
C LEU A 93 -6.55 -2.22 5.45
N TYR A 94 -6.48 -2.63 4.18
CA TYR A 94 -6.39 -4.04 3.80
C TYR A 94 -4.94 -4.36 3.47
N ALA A 95 -4.37 -5.33 4.18
CA ALA A 95 -3.02 -5.88 3.97
C ALA A 95 -2.99 -7.31 4.54
N PRO A 96 -1.99 -8.14 4.22
CA PRO A 96 -1.93 -9.54 4.68
C PRO A 96 -2.04 -9.65 6.21
N LYS A 97 -3.11 -10.29 6.70
CA LYS A 97 -3.47 -10.15 8.13
C LYS A 97 -2.50 -10.88 9.07
N GLY A 98 -2.09 -12.08 8.69
CA GLY A 98 -1.18 -12.93 9.49
C GLY A 98 0.28 -12.50 9.48
N LYS A 99 0.61 -11.35 8.88
CA LYS A 99 1.97 -10.86 8.70
C LYS A 99 2.24 -9.50 9.35
N GLN A 100 1.23 -8.86 9.94
CA GLN A 100 1.45 -7.56 10.60
C GLN A 100 2.07 -7.73 11.99
N LEU A 101 2.88 -6.74 12.38
CA LEU A 101 3.37 -6.64 13.75
C LEU A 101 2.25 -6.13 14.69
N PRO A 102 2.22 -6.58 15.96
CA PRO A 102 1.24 -6.08 16.94
C PRO A 102 1.28 -4.56 17.13
N THR A 103 2.44 -3.94 16.90
CA THR A 103 2.65 -2.49 17.01
C THR A 103 1.70 -1.70 16.11
N LEU A 104 1.43 -2.17 14.88
CA LEU A 104 0.47 -1.55 13.97
C LEU A 104 -0.94 -1.50 14.57
N CYS A 105 -1.34 -2.57 15.24
CA CYS A 105 -2.66 -2.72 15.86
C CYS A 105 -2.78 -2.04 17.24
N GLN A 106 -1.70 -1.42 17.72
CA GLN A 106 -1.64 -0.70 18.99
C GLN A 106 -1.42 0.80 18.79
N ILE A 107 -1.38 1.28 17.53
CA ILE A 107 -1.20 2.70 17.24
C ILE A 107 -2.36 3.49 17.85
N PRO A 108 -2.08 4.53 18.67
CA PRO A 108 -3.12 5.34 19.29
C PRO A 108 -3.81 6.27 18.28
N PRO A 109 -5.00 6.83 18.59
CA PRO A 109 -5.73 6.61 19.85
C PRO A 109 -6.51 5.29 19.88
N LEU A 110 -6.89 4.75 18.72
CA LEU A 110 -7.59 3.48 18.62
C LEU A 110 -7.20 2.76 17.33
N SER A 111 -6.62 1.56 17.48
CA SER A 111 -6.41 0.65 16.36
C SER A 111 -7.07 -0.70 16.64
N ASP A 112 -7.71 -1.27 15.63
CA ASP A 112 -8.43 -2.54 15.68
C ASP A 112 -8.12 -3.35 14.43
N CYS A 113 -7.37 -4.43 14.63
CA CYS A 113 -7.02 -5.40 13.60
C CYS A 113 -7.84 -6.69 13.67
N ASN A 114 -8.74 -6.82 14.64
CA ASN A 114 -9.50 -8.04 14.87
C ASN A 114 -10.83 -8.08 14.10
N ALA A 115 -11.11 -7.03 13.31
CA ALA A 115 -12.30 -6.98 12.47
C ALA A 115 -12.25 -8.02 11.33
N ASP A 116 -13.41 -8.57 10.96
CA ASP A 116 -13.56 -9.43 9.78
C ASP A 116 -13.14 -8.72 8.48
N TYR A 117 -13.24 -7.40 8.47
CA TYR A 117 -12.94 -6.53 7.32
C TYR A 117 -11.52 -5.92 7.40
N GLY A 118 -11.31 -4.74 6.80
CA GLY A 118 -10.05 -4.00 6.90
C GLY A 118 -9.75 -3.54 8.33
N TYR A 119 -8.47 -3.32 8.60
CA TYR A 119 -7.98 -2.78 9.86
C TYR A 119 -8.38 -1.31 10.02
N SER A 120 -8.84 -0.97 11.21
CA SER A 120 -8.99 0.42 11.65
C SER A 120 -7.68 0.83 12.31
N ILE A 121 -6.89 1.70 11.69
CA ILE A 121 -5.61 2.16 12.24
C ILE A 121 -5.71 3.64 12.62
N GLY A 122 -5.39 3.96 13.88
CA GLY A 122 -5.34 5.33 14.39
C GLY A 122 -6.67 6.09 14.28
N ARG A 123 -7.80 5.45 14.58
CA ARG A 123 -9.10 6.14 14.61
C ARG A 123 -9.06 7.24 15.65
N GLY A 124 -9.38 8.45 15.20
CA GLY A 124 -9.38 9.66 16.01
C GLY A 124 -8.03 10.38 16.07
N SER A 125 -7.01 9.91 15.34
CA SER A 125 -5.73 10.63 15.21
C SER A 125 -5.89 12.00 14.52
N PHE A 126 -6.98 12.20 13.78
CA PHE A 126 -7.33 13.46 13.13
C PHE A 126 -8.85 13.56 12.93
N ASN A 127 -9.34 14.77 12.64
CA ASN A 127 -10.75 15.02 12.32
C ASN A 127 -10.93 15.71 10.97
N PHE A 128 -11.96 15.31 10.25
CA PHE A 128 -12.52 16.03 9.12
C PHE A 128 -13.43 17.15 9.63
N THR A 129 -12.93 18.38 9.59
CA THR A 129 -13.70 19.54 10.04
C THR A 129 -14.78 19.90 9.04
N LYS A 130 -16.03 19.99 9.53
CA LYS A 130 -17.16 20.45 8.71
C LYS A 130 -17.02 21.94 8.38
N GLY A 131 -17.59 22.33 7.25
CA GLY A 131 -17.60 23.71 6.78
C GLY A 131 -16.26 24.20 6.21
N ASN A 132 -15.22 23.35 6.18
CA ASN A 132 -13.88 23.71 5.74
C ASN A 132 -13.30 22.63 4.80
N TRP A 133 -12.40 23.05 3.93
CA TRP A 133 -11.61 22.11 3.13
C TRP A 133 -10.55 21.48 4.02
N VAL A 134 -10.40 20.16 3.91
CA VAL A 134 -9.37 19.37 4.56
C VAL A 134 -8.46 18.80 3.48
N ASN A 135 -7.19 19.16 3.52
CA ASN A 135 -6.16 18.63 2.63
C ASN A 135 -5.69 17.28 3.19
N VAL A 136 -5.84 16.23 2.39
CA VAL A 136 -5.43 14.86 2.70
C VAL A 136 -4.25 14.50 1.81
N ARG A 137 -3.23 13.90 2.43
CA ARG A 137 -2.15 13.23 1.71
C ARG A 137 -1.83 11.91 2.38
N GLN A 138 -1.67 10.88 1.56
CA GLN A 138 -1.18 9.56 1.97
C GLN A 138 0.14 9.34 1.26
N ASP A 139 1.21 9.10 2.01
CA ASP A 139 2.43 8.58 1.43
C ASP A 139 2.56 7.11 1.84
N ILE A 140 2.69 6.21 0.87
CA ILE A 140 2.77 4.77 1.11
C ILE A 140 4.05 4.23 0.48
N TRP A 141 4.80 3.43 1.22
CA TRP A 141 5.94 2.69 0.70
C TRP A 141 5.77 1.20 0.97
N LEU A 142 6.03 0.41 -0.07
CA LEU A 142 5.91 -1.05 0.00
C LEU A 142 7.13 -1.61 0.70
N ASN A 143 6.91 -2.69 1.45
CA ASN A 143 7.99 -3.44 2.08
C ASN A 143 8.87 -4.14 1.03
N ASN A 144 10.10 -4.42 1.43
CA ASN A 144 11.05 -5.24 0.68
C ASN A 144 10.88 -6.71 1.07
N ASP A 145 10.78 -7.56 0.05
CA ASP A 145 10.63 -9.01 0.19
C ASP A 145 9.55 -9.40 1.21
N ASN A 146 9.93 -10.17 2.24
CA ASN A 146 9.03 -10.65 3.28
C ASN A 146 9.22 -9.91 4.63
N GLN A 147 9.72 -8.68 4.60
CA GLN A 147 9.96 -7.87 5.80
C GLN A 147 8.77 -6.95 6.13
N ASN A 148 8.69 -6.49 7.38
CA ASN A 148 7.76 -5.45 7.83
C ASN A 148 8.46 -4.07 7.81
N ASP A 149 9.06 -3.68 6.68
CA ASP A 149 9.76 -2.39 6.51
C ASP A 149 9.02 -1.40 5.59
N GLY A 150 7.81 -1.77 5.15
CA GLY A 150 6.87 -0.88 4.48
C GLY A 150 6.17 0.04 5.48
N GLY A 151 5.42 1.02 4.99
CA GLY A 151 4.72 1.92 5.88
C GLY A 151 3.90 3.01 5.21
N PHE A 152 3.43 3.92 6.04
CA PHE A 152 2.64 5.07 5.63
C PHE A 152 2.93 6.33 6.44
N ASN A 153 2.68 7.48 5.80
CA ASN A 153 2.43 8.76 6.45
C ASN A 153 1.03 9.25 6.03
N ILE A 154 0.18 9.59 6.99
CA ILE A 154 -1.07 10.31 6.73
C ILE A 154 -0.88 11.75 7.16
N TRP A 155 -1.05 12.64 6.20
CA TRP A 155 -0.97 14.08 6.40
C TRP A 155 -2.34 14.70 6.28
N ILE A 156 -2.68 15.56 7.24
CA ILE A 156 -3.89 16.35 7.24
C ILE A 156 -3.50 17.81 7.44
N ASN A 157 -3.85 18.66 6.48
CA ASN A 157 -3.51 20.08 6.48
C ASN A 157 -2.03 20.32 6.82
N ASP A 158 -1.14 19.69 6.05
CA ASP A 158 0.33 19.82 6.17
C ASP A 158 0.97 19.23 7.43
N LYS A 159 0.21 18.50 8.24
CA LYS A 159 0.72 17.86 9.46
C LYS A 159 0.60 16.35 9.36
N ILE A 160 1.67 15.64 9.69
CA ILE A 160 1.60 14.18 9.90
C ILE A 160 0.75 13.93 11.15
N VAL A 161 -0.34 13.20 10.97
CA VAL A 161 -1.28 12.86 12.05
C VAL A 161 -1.25 11.39 12.40
N LEU A 162 -0.78 10.54 11.49
CA LEU A 162 -0.71 9.10 11.67
C LEU A 162 0.46 8.55 10.85
N HIS A 163 1.28 7.70 11.47
CA HIS A 163 2.50 7.17 10.87
C HIS A 163 2.77 5.75 11.35
N SER A 164 3.31 4.92 10.46
CA SER A 164 3.97 3.66 10.79
C SER A 164 5.01 3.34 9.72
N ASP A 165 6.10 2.72 10.11
CA ASP A 165 7.16 2.19 9.27
C ASP A 165 7.33 0.67 9.43
N GLN A 166 6.28 0.01 9.93
CA GLN A 166 6.26 -1.39 10.31
C GLN A 166 5.08 -2.16 9.68
N VAL A 167 4.85 -1.95 8.39
CA VAL A 167 3.72 -2.52 7.65
C VAL A 167 4.20 -3.53 6.62
N PHE A 168 3.56 -4.70 6.59
CA PHE A 168 3.76 -5.71 5.55
C PHE A 168 2.67 -5.56 4.48
N TYR A 169 3.04 -5.20 3.26
CA TYR A 169 2.11 -5.07 2.14
C TYR A 169 2.15 -6.26 1.17
N ARG A 170 3.31 -6.88 0.99
CA ARG A 170 3.52 -7.88 -0.07
C ARG A 170 4.58 -8.90 0.31
N LYS A 171 4.44 -10.12 -0.23
CA LYS A 171 5.50 -11.14 -0.24
C LYS A 171 6.47 -10.93 -1.40
N SER A 172 7.66 -11.51 -1.32
CA SER A 172 8.60 -11.58 -2.46
C SER A 172 7.98 -12.34 -3.63
N SER A 173 8.34 -11.97 -4.87
CA SER A 173 7.94 -12.76 -6.04
C SER A 173 8.57 -14.15 -5.97
N GLU A 174 7.76 -15.20 -6.01
CA GLU A 174 8.25 -16.58 -6.05
C GLU A 174 8.25 -17.10 -7.48
N SER A 175 9.42 -17.51 -7.98
CA SER A 175 9.49 -18.39 -9.14
C SER A 175 9.17 -19.81 -8.67
N LEU A 176 8.01 -20.34 -9.04
CA LEU A 176 7.72 -21.77 -8.85
C LEU A 176 8.67 -22.59 -9.73
N ASN A 177 9.84 -22.94 -9.20
CA ASN A 177 10.63 -24.02 -9.79
C ASN A 177 9.89 -25.31 -9.47
N SER A 178 9.42 -26.00 -10.52
CA SER A 178 8.80 -27.31 -10.40
C SER A 178 9.77 -28.28 -9.70
N SER A 179 9.57 -28.52 -8.42
CA SER A 179 10.20 -29.62 -7.73
C SER A 179 9.56 -30.91 -8.25
N THR A 180 10.29 -31.59 -9.13
CA THR A 180 10.02 -32.97 -9.51
C THR A 180 9.88 -33.81 -8.23
N PRO A 181 8.84 -34.65 -8.07
CA PRO A 181 8.72 -35.48 -6.88
C PRO A 181 9.89 -36.47 -6.85
N SER A 182 10.73 -36.38 -5.83
CA SER A 182 11.71 -37.42 -5.52
C SER A 182 10.96 -38.69 -5.19
N VAL A 183 11.02 -39.69 -6.07
CA VAL A 183 10.57 -41.05 -5.78
C VAL A 183 11.44 -41.59 -4.66
N THR A 184 10.90 -41.69 -3.45
CA THR A 184 11.51 -42.42 -2.35
C THR A 184 11.29 -43.91 -2.58
N THR A 185 12.27 -44.58 -3.17
CA THR A 185 12.39 -46.04 -3.06
C THR A 185 12.85 -46.40 -1.65
N SER A 186 11.93 -46.98 -0.88
CA SER A 186 12.23 -47.67 0.37
C SER A 186 13.02 -48.95 0.06
N THR A 187 14.23 -49.06 0.59
CA THR A 187 14.94 -50.35 0.69
C THR A 187 15.39 -50.54 2.12
N GLU A 188 15.07 -51.73 2.62
CA GLU A 188 15.17 -52.22 3.98
C GLU A 188 16.60 -52.18 4.54
N SER A 189 16.72 -51.86 5.82
CA SER A 189 17.95 -51.96 6.60
C SER A 189 18.10 -53.37 7.19
N SER A 190 19.16 -54.07 6.80
CA SER A 190 19.72 -55.19 7.56
C SER A 190 21.20 -54.95 7.81
N ASP A 191 21.60 -55.15 9.07
CA ASP A 191 22.94 -54.99 9.64
C ASP A 191 24.07 -55.68 8.85
N GLN A 192 25.28 -55.09 8.85
CA GLN A 192 26.51 -55.72 9.35
C GLN A 192 27.78 -54.84 9.23
N ASN A 193 28.69 -55.10 10.18
CA ASN A 193 30.08 -54.63 10.34
C ASN A 193 30.93 -54.62 9.05
N ASP A 194 31.91 -53.71 8.93
CA ASP A 194 33.36 -54.02 9.07
C ASP A 194 34.22 -52.74 8.84
N SER A 195 35.50 -52.90 9.17
CA SER A 195 36.58 -52.00 9.50
C SER A 195 37.48 -51.56 8.35
N SER A 196 38.37 -50.59 8.67
CA SER A 196 39.66 -50.27 8.02
C SER A 196 39.56 -49.52 6.66
N THR A 197 40.46 -48.64 6.21
CA THR A 197 41.71 -48.00 6.67
C THR A 197 42.07 -46.89 5.65
N ASN A 198 42.88 -45.92 6.08
CA ASN A 198 43.93 -45.21 5.31
C ASN A 198 43.59 -44.23 4.14
N GLN A 199 43.87 -42.93 4.32
CA GLN A 199 45.11 -42.22 3.90
C GLN A 199 44.93 -40.68 3.86
N SER A 200 46.03 -39.98 4.19
CA SER A 200 46.20 -38.56 4.52
C SER A 200 46.27 -37.58 3.30
N PRO A 201 46.82 -36.35 3.44
CA PRO A 201 46.13 -35.07 3.71
C PRO A 201 46.19 -34.07 2.53
N GLY A 202 45.27 -33.09 2.48
CA GLY A 202 45.23 -32.11 1.38
C GLY A 202 44.69 -30.73 1.76
N LEU A 203 45.63 -29.81 2.02
CA LEU A 203 45.60 -28.35 1.93
C LEU A 203 44.28 -27.54 1.98
N ASN A 204 44.26 -26.65 2.98
CA ASN A 204 43.55 -25.37 3.09
C ASN A 204 43.23 -24.64 1.77
N ARG A 205 41.96 -24.25 1.60
CA ARG A 205 41.61 -22.91 1.12
C ARG A 205 40.32 -22.41 1.78
N LEU A 206 40.48 -21.84 2.98
CA LEU A 206 39.50 -20.95 3.60
C LEU A 206 39.26 -19.76 2.66
N LEU A 207 38.18 -19.81 1.89
CA LEU A 207 37.59 -18.60 1.32
C LEU A 207 36.81 -17.92 2.45
N GLN A 208 37.50 -17.04 3.18
CA GLN A 208 36.85 -16.03 4.00
C GLN A 208 35.98 -15.16 3.10
N VAL A 209 34.68 -15.46 3.07
CA VAL A 209 33.67 -14.52 2.63
C VAL A 209 33.68 -13.39 3.66
N ARG A 210 34.17 -12.22 3.25
CA ARG A 210 33.99 -10.98 4.02
C ARG A 210 32.49 -10.70 4.06
N PRO A 211 31.85 -10.54 5.23
CA PRO A 211 30.54 -9.93 5.28
C PRO A 211 30.74 -8.44 5.00
N ASP A 212 30.25 -7.96 3.86
CA ASP A 212 30.01 -6.54 3.66
C ASP A 212 28.94 -6.13 4.67
N ASN A 213 29.40 -5.73 5.85
CA ASN A 213 28.60 -5.12 6.90
C ASN A 213 28.34 -3.66 6.50
N SER A 214 27.52 -3.46 5.46
CA SER A 214 26.76 -2.23 5.33
C SER A 214 25.32 -2.56 5.70
N SER A 215 25.08 -2.74 7.00
CA SER A 215 23.72 -2.69 7.54
C SER A 215 23.19 -1.29 7.25
N PHE A 216 22.45 -1.17 6.15
CA PHE A 216 21.64 0.02 5.88
C PHE A 216 20.60 0.07 7.00
N VAL A 217 20.90 0.83 8.04
CA VAL A 217 19.92 1.18 9.06
C VAL A 217 18.99 2.16 8.37
N SER A 218 17.83 1.67 7.96
CA SER A 218 16.77 2.51 7.42
C SER A 218 16.45 3.62 8.45
N PRO A 219 16.14 4.86 8.03
CA PRO A 219 15.80 5.98 8.92
C PRO A 219 14.64 5.69 9.91
N THR A 220 13.97 4.54 9.74
CA THR A 220 12.83 3.99 10.48
C THR A 220 13.16 3.48 11.90
N SER A 221 14.43 3.35 12.30
CA SER A 221 14.75 2.84 13.66
C SER A 221 14.53 3.85 14.81
N LEU A 222 14.13 5.10 14.50
CA LEU A 222 13.97 6.18 15.48
C LEU A 222 12.52 6.65 15.65
N GLY A 223 11.55 6.02 14.97
CA GLY A 223 10.15 6.47 14.97
C GLY A 223 9.97 7.85 14.34
N LEU A 224 10.95 8.31 13.55
CA LEU A 224 10.85 9.54 12.77
C LEU A 224 10.11 9.23 11.48
N PRO A 225 9.18 10.10 11.04
CA PRO A 225 8.45 9.88 9.81
C PRO A 225 9.41 9.69 8.64
N HIS A 226 9.13 8.70 7.79
CA HIS A 226 9.92 8.50 6.57
C HIS A 226 9.92 9.82 5.80
N PRO A 227 11.11 10.42 5.50
CA PRO A 227 11.16 11.72 4.87
C PRO A 227 10.59 11.58 3.47
N MET A 228 9.37 12.08 3.29
CA MET A 228 8.69 12.08 2.01
C MET A 228 8.20 13.48 1.73
N GLY A 229 8.95 14.19 0.91
CA GLY A 229 8.53 15.46 0.33
C GLY A 229 8.41 16.65 1.29
N ASN A 230 8.12 17.80 0.70
CA ASN A 230 7.90 19.04 1.42
C ASN A 230 6.40 19.17 1.77
N ASN A 231 5.92 20.39 2.09
CA ASN A 231 4.51 20.63 2.41
C ASN A 231 3.57 20.43 1.18
N PHE A 232 2.29 20.21 1.45
CA PHE A 232 1.18 20.00 0.51
C PHE A 232 1.13 21.05 -0.58
N THR A 233 1.30 22.33 -0.23
CA THR A 233 1.21 23.42 -1.21
C THR A 233 2.30 23.32 -2.27
N GLN A 234 3.52 22.95 -1.86
CA GLN A 234 4.62 22.76 -2.79
C GLN A 234 4.43 21.53 -3.68
N ASP A 235 4.06 20.40 -3.09
CA ASP A 235 3.81 19.15 -3.83
C ASP A 235 2.63 19.30 -4.82
N TYR A 236 1.57 19.99 -4.41
CA TYR A 236 0.43 20.29 -5.29
C TYR A 236 0.79 21.25 -6.43
N ASN A 237 1.57 22.29 -6.15
CA ASN A 237 2.01 23.20 -7.19
C ASN A 237 2.94 22.50 -8.20
N LEU A 238 3.75 21.54 -7.76
CA LEU A 238 4.54 20.69 -8.65
C LEU A 238 3.64 19.88 -9.60
N THR A 239 2.58 19.22 -9.11
CA THR A 239 1.65 18.45 -9.96
C THR A 239 0.84 19.33 -10.92
N GLN A 240 0.50 20.56 -10.54
CA GLN A 240 -0.13 21.53 -11.44
C GLN A 240 0.83 22.01 -12.54
N SER A 241 2.09 22.31 -12.19
CA SER A 241 3.08 22.83 -13.14
C SER A 241 3.42 21.85 -14.25
N THR A 242 3.29 20.55 -13.97
CA THR A 242 3.50 19.49 -14.96
C THR A 242 2.22 19.06 -15.70
N GLY A 243 1.08 19.70 -15.44
CA GLY A 243 -0.19 19.38 -16.13
C GLY A 243 -0.67 17.95 -15.90
N GLY A 244 -0.35 17.35 -14.74
CA GLY A 244 -0.63 15.94 -14.47
C GLY A 244 0.37 14.96 -15.11
N LEU A 245 1.42 15.44 -15.78
CA LEU A 245 2.55 14.60 -16.20
C LEU A 245 3.49 14.37 -15.00
N VAL A 246 4.02 13.15 -14.94
CA VAL A 246 4.91 12.65 -13.89
C VAL A 246 6.07 13.62 -13.65
N SER A 247 6.10 14.27 -12.49
CA SER A 247 7.26 15.08 -12.08
C SER A 247 8.29 14.17 -11.43
N ILE A 248 9.17 13.57 -12.25
CA ILE A 248 10.36 12.87 -11.76
C ILE A 248 11.30 13.94 -11.20
N THR A 249 11.27 14.16 -9.89
CA THR A 249 12.23 15.07 -9.24
C THR A 249 13.53 14.28 -9.01
N THR A 250 14.38 14.19 -10.03
CA THR A 250 15.75 13.73 -9.85
C THR A 250 16.51 14.80 -9.08
N ILE A 251 16.77 14.56 -7.79
CA ILE A 251 17.74 15.35 -7.03
C ILE A 251 19.10 15.10 -7.70
N LYS A 252 19.61 16.09 -8.44
CA LYS A 252 20.95 16.03 -9.03
C LYS A 252 21.98 16.08 -7.90
N THR A 253 22.43 14.92 -7.41
CA THR A 253 23.76 14.81 -6.81
C THR A 253 24.77 14.97 -7.93
N THR A 254 25.48 16.10 -7.92
CA THR A 254 26.64 16.35 -8.78
C THR A 254 27.71 15.31 -8.50
N GLN A 255 27.81 14.30 -9.37
CA GLN A 255 29.06 13.59 -9.60
C GLN A 255 29.50 13.78 -11.05
N LEU A 256 30.75 14.22 -11.19
CA LEU A 256 31.45 14.47 -12.43
C LEU A 256 31.68 13.19 -13.23
N ASN A 257 31.63 13.33 -14.56
CA ASN A 257 32.30 12.53 -15.60
C ASN A 257 31.78 11.08 -15.79
N ARG A 258 31.52 10.54 -16.99
CA ARG A 258 32.08 10.74 -18.33
C ARG A 258 31.10 10.14 -19.38
N ARG A 259 31.12 10.70 -20.59
CA ARG A 259 30.31 10.29 -21.76
C ARG A 259 30.61 8.85 -22.22
N LYS A 260 29.55 8.11 -22.58
CA LYS A 260 29.46 7.33 -23.84
C LYS A 260 27.98 7.10 -24.16
N ALA A 261 27.50 7.78 -25.21
CA ALA A 261 26.20 7.52 -25.80
C ALA A 261 26.31 6.28 -26.70
N GLN A 262 25.49 5.26 -26.44
CA GLN A 262 25.19 4.20 -27.39
C GLN A 262 23.69 4.23 -27.68
N THR A 263 23.38 4.58 -28.92
CA THR A 263 22.05 4.54 -29.50
C THR A 263 21.63 3.08 -29.69
N ILE A 264 20.58 2.63 -28.99
CA ILE A 264 19.93 1.34 -29.27
C ILE A 264 18.58 1.66 -29.90
N ASN A 265 18.46 1.42 -31.20
CA ASN A 265 17.18 1.39 -31.91
C ASN A 265 16.46 0.10 -31.51
N GLN A 266 15.34 0.20 -30.78
CA GLN A 266 14.51 -0.97 -30.47
C GLN A 266 13.40 -1.10 -31.50
N THR A 267 13.56 -2.06 -32.40
CA THR A 267 12.54 -2.49 -33.35
C THR A 267 11.39 -3.15 -32.59
N LEU A 268 10.15 -2.70 -32.81
CA LEU A 268 8.95 -3.39 -32.32
C LEU A 268 8.84 -4.76 -33.00
N GLY A 269 9.21 -5.81 -32.27
CA GLY A 269 8.88 -7.19 -32.58
C GLY A 269 7.72 -7.63 -31.70
N THR A 270 6.54 -7.83 -32.29
CA THR A 270 5.41 -8.52 -31.66
C THR A 270 5.74 -10.01 -31.55
N THR A 271 6.14 -10.47 -30.37
CA THR A 271 6.14 -11.90 -30.04
C THR A 271 5.05 -12.18 -29.02
N ASN A 272 3.96 -12.78 -29.50
CA ASN A 272 3.02 -13.53 -28.67
C ASN A 272 3.77 -14.70 -28.03
N SER A 273 4.05 -14.60 -26.74
CA SER A 273 4.48 -15.76 -25.93
C SER A 273 3.44 -15.98 -24.85
N ASN A 274 2.55 -16.95 -25.09
CA ASN A 274 1.79 -17.60 -24.04
C ASN A 274 2.77 -18.45 -23.21
N ASN A 275 3.50 -17.80 -22.29
CA ASN A 275 4.22 -18.49 -21.24
C ASN A 275 3.35 -18.46 -19.98
N ASN A 276 2.68 -19.57 -19.71
CA ASN A 276 2.09 -19.86 -18.41
C ASN A 276 3.21 -20.16 -17.39
N ASN A 277 4.02 -19.15 -17.10
CA ASN A 277 4.86 -19.17 -15.90
C ASN A 277 3.96 -18.69 -14.76
N ASN A 278 3.48 -19.63 -13.94
CA ASN A 278 2.83 -19.29 -12.68
C ASN A 278 3.90 -18.77 -11.69
N SER A 279 4.46 -17.59 -11.92
CA SER A 279 5.10 -16.82 -10.86
C SER A 279 4.00 -16.15 -10.06
N ILE A 280 4.04 -16.27 -8.73
CA ILE A 280 3.21 -15.40 -7.91
C ILE A 280 3.95 -14.08 -7.81
N ASP A 281 3.53 -13.13 -8.64
CA ASP A 281 4.12 -11.80 -8.66
C ASP A 281 3.79 -11.06 -7.35
N SER A 282 4.82 -10.48 -6.75
CA SER A 282 4.69 -9.59 -5.61
C SER A 282 3.70 -8.44 -5.91
N ALA A 283 2.85 -8.08 -4.95
CA ALA A 283 1.88 -7.01 -5.13
C ALA A 283 2.57 -5.67 -5.46
N LYS A 284 2.11 -5.01 -6.52
CA LYS A 284 2.61 -3.70 -6.99
C LYS A 284 1.55 -2.64 -6.76
N PHE A 285 1.93 -1.36 -6.67
CA PHE A 285 0.95 -0.29 -6.77
C PHE A 285 0.21 -0.38 -8.12
N LEU A 286 -1.10 -0.20 -8.09
CA LEU A 286 -1.93 -0.20 -9.30
C LEU A 286 -2.62 1.15 -9.53
N GLY A 287 -2.97 1.87 -8.47
CA GLY A 287 -3.56 3.20 -8.61
C GLY A 287 -4.31 3.67 -7.37
N ILE A 288 -5.39 4.40 -7.61
CA ILE A 288 -6.30 4.98 -6.61
C ILE A 288 -7.57 4.13 -6.57
N MET A 289 -7.97 3.71 -5.38
CA MET A 289 -9.29 3.16 -5.10
C MET A 289 -10.16 4.32 -4.59
N SER A 290 -10.89 4.95 -5.50
CA SER A 290 -11.68 6.14 -5.25
C SER A 290 -13.08 5.78 -4.78
N ASP A 291 -13.15 5.29 -3.54
CA ASP A 291 -14.40 4.99 -2.87
C ASP A 291 -14.81 6.13 -1.93
N THR A 292 -16.08 6.52 -2.01
CA THR A 292 -16.72 7.19 -0.90
C THR A 292 -18.20 6.88 -0.83
N PHE A 293 -18.64 6.38 0.32
CA PHE A 293 -20.02 5.99 0.63
C PHE A 293 -20.15 5.85 2.16
N PHE A 294 -21.36 5.91 2.70
CA PHE A 294 -21.62 5.56 4.10
C PHE A 294 -21.50 4.05 4.27
N GLY A 295 -20.67 3.56 5.20
CA GLY A 295 -20.10 2.22 5.03
C GLY A 295 -20.12 1.35 6.26
N GLY A 296 -20.98 0.33 6.20
CA GLY A 296 -21.18 -0.81 7.09
C GLY A 296 -22.49 -1.47 6.64
N HIS A 297 -22.72 -2.74 6.99
CA HIS A 297 -23.74 -3.56 6.30
C HIS A 297 -25.15 -3.51 6.90
N ASP A 298 -25.45 -2.50 7.72
CA ASP A 298 -26.75 -2.37 8.38
C ASP A 298 -27.28 -0.92 8.37
N ALA A 299 -28.60 -0.78 8.58
CA ALA A 299 -29.29 0.51 8.47
C ALA A 299 -28.80 1.59 9.45
N SER A 300 -28.09 1.24 10.52
CA SER A 300 -27.52 2.22 11.45
C SER A 300 -26.33 2.99 10.87
N TRP A 301 -25.83 2.60 9.71
CA TRP A 301 -24.82 3.34 8.94
C TRP A 301 -25.44 4.32 7.95
N ALA A 302 -26.75 4.26 7.72
CA ALA A 302 -27.41 4.96 6.64
C ALA A 302 -27.34 6.48 6.79
N SER A 303 -27.13 7.16 5.67
CA SER A 303 -27.25 8.63 5.62
C SER A 303 -28.67 9.05 6.05
N PRO A 304 -28.85 9.91 7.07
CA PRO A 304 -30.18 10.26 7.60
C PRO A 304 -30.96 11.20 6.67
N LYS A 305 -30.27 11.80 5.70
CA LYS A 305 -30.79 12.78 4.74
C LYS A 305 -29.98 12.73 3.45
N ASP A 306 -30.39 13.47 2.43
CA ASP A 306 -29.52 13.72 1.29
C ASP A 306 -28.34 14.57 1.75
N GLN A 307 -27.12 14.06 1.56
CA GLN A 307 -25.88 14.69 1.95
C GLN A 307 -24.91 14.76 0.78
N TYR A 308 -23.95 15.67 0.88
CA TYR A 308 -22.96 15.86 -0.17
C TYR A 308 -21.58 16.04 0.44
N SER A 309 -20.57 15.50 -0.22
CA SER A 309 -19.17 15.86 -0.01
C SER A 309 -18.60 16.39 -1.33
N TYR A 310 -17.51 17.12 -1.22
CA TYR A 310 -16.85 17.71 -2.36
C TYR A 310 -15.38 17.36 -2.32
N PHE A 311 -14.84 16.97 -3.47
CA PHE A 311 -13.44 16.63 -3.64
C PHE A 311 -12.81 17.54 -4.67
N ASN A 312 -11.56 17.92 -4.42
CA ASN A 312 -10.75 18.71 -5.33
C ASN A 312 -9.29 18.24 -5.26
N ARG A 313 -8.44 18.73 -6.17
CA ARG A 313 -6.98 18.64 -6.07
C ARG A 313 -6.42 17.21 -6.00
N PHE A 314 -7.03 16.27 -6.72
CA PHE A 314 -6.44 14.93 -6.83
C PHE A 314 -5.06 15.01 -7.49
N GLY A 315 -4.08 14.38 -6.86
CA GLY A 315 -2.71 14.29 -7.36
C GLY A 315 -2.07 12.98 -6.95
N LEU A 316 -1.17 12.48 -7.79
CA LEU A 316 -0.38 11.29 -7.52
C LEU A 316 1.09 11.60 -7.81
N ILE A 317 1.99 11.20 -6.93
CA ILE A 317 3.43 11.45 -7.06
C ILE A 317 4.18 10.14 -6.81
N ILE A 318 5.05 9.76 -7.73
CA ILE A 318 6.04 8.69 -7.53
C ILE A 318 7.24 9.31 -6.80
N ARG A 319 7.64 8.73 -5.67
CA ARG A 319 8.82 9.15 -4.91
C ARG A 319 9.95 8.17 -5.18
N GLN A 320 11.16 8.70 -5.39
CA GLN A 320 12.39 7.92 -5.52
C GLN A 320 13.06 7.74 -4.16
#